data_AF-A0A924N8C0-F1
#
_entry.id   AF-A0A924N8C0-F1
#
_cell.length_a   1.000
_cell.length_b   1.000
_cell.length_c   1.000
_cell.angle_alpha   90.00
_cell.angle_beta   90.00
_cell.angle_gamma   90.00
#
_symmetry.space_group_name_H-M   'P 1'
#
loop_
_entity.id
_entity.type
_entity.pdbx_description
1 polymer ?
#
loop_
_entity_poly.entity_id
_entity_poly.type
_entity_poly.pdbx_seq_one_letter_code
_entity_poly.pdbx_strand_id
1 'polypeptide(L)'
;MLRNTLLYLSNQPRVFKFVRNNRLAKHFASRFVAGETVDDALSVARELNAKGITASLDLLGESVTTEKEARAARDAYITLLDRIQQAGLQANVSVKLTAMGLDIDHELCVAVMQDVLGRAQKYDSFVRLDMESSAYTNITLKLFEDRLYPAYKANVGVVLQSSLYRTFADVEHMNALRARVRLCKGAYKEPATVAYPAKSDVDANYVKCMHEL
;
A
#
# COMPACT_ATOMS: atom_id res chain seq x y z
N MET A 1 12.46 -22.52 -8.79
CA MET A 1 11.42 -23.41 -9.33
C MET A 1 10.13 -23.36 -8.51
N LEU A 2 10.18 -23.55 -7.18
CA LEU A 2 9.00 -23.53 -6.30
C LEU A 2 8.15 -22.23 -6.38
N ARG A 3 8.79 -21.06 -6.46
CA ARG A 3 8.09 -19.77 -6.58
C ARG A 3 7.26 -19.67 -7.87
N ASN A 4 7.83 -20.07 -9.00
CA ASN A 4 7.13 -19.99 -10.29
C ASN A 4 5.97 -20.99 -10.37
N THR A 5 6.12 -22.17 -9.77
CA THR A 5 5.02 -23.15 -9.67
C THR A 5 3.90 -22.67 -8.76
N LEU A 6 4.22 -22.01 -7.63
CA LEU A 6 3.22 -21.41 -6.75
C LEU A 6 2.46 -20.26 -7.42
N LEU A 7 3.17 -19.38 -8.13
CA LEU A 7 2.56 -18.29 -8.91
C LEU A 7 1.67 -18.81 -10.05
N TYR A 8 2.11 -19.87 -10.73
CA TYR A 8 1.28 -20.51 -11.75
C TYR A 8 -0.01 -21.09 -11.15
N LEU A 9 0.09 -21.77 -10.01
CA LEU A 9 -1.06 -22.37 -9.33
C LEU A 9 -2.01 -21.31 -8.74
N SER A 10 -1.51 -20.16 -8.26
CA SER A 10 -2.37 -19.08 -7.75
C SER A 10 -3.23 -18.46 -8.84
N ASN A 11 -2.78 -18.50 -10.10
CA ASN A 11 -3.53 -17.97 -11.25
C ASN A 11 -4.55 -18.97 -11.82
N GLN A 12 -4.71 -20.17 -11.22
CA GLN A 12 -5.68 -21.17 -11.67
C GLN A 12 -7.03 -21.03 -10.94
N PRO A 13 -8.14 -20.69 -11.63
CA PRO A 13 -9.44 -20.41 -10.99
C PRO A 13 -9.99 -21.58 -10.16
N ARG A 14 -9.71 -22.82 -10.59
CA ARG A 14 -10.14 -24.04 -9.86
C ARG A 14 -9.40 -24.22 -8.55
N VAL A 15 -8.09 -23.94 -8.55
CA VAL A 15 -7.25 -24.01 -7.35
C VAL A 15 -7.67 -22.90 -6.38
N PHE A 16 -7.87 -21.68 -6.89
CA PHE A 16 -8.37 -20.55 -6.11
C PHE A 16 -9.72 -20.86 -5.43
N LYS A 17 -10.69 -21.41 -6.18
CA LYS A 17 -12.01 -21.78 -5.64
C LYS A 17 -11.93 -22.90 -4.59
N PHE A 18 -11.05 -23.87 -4.79
CA PHE A 18 -10.81 -24.94 -3.81
C PHE A 18 -10.18 -24.41 -2.52
N VAL A 19 -9.14 -23.58 -2.63
CA VAL A 19 -8.45 -22.95 -1.49
C VAL A 19 -9.41 -22.05 -0.70
N ARG A 20 -10.23 -21.24 -1.38
CA ARG A 20 -11.22 -20.36 -0.71
C ARG A 20 -12.29 -21.12 0.07
N ASN A 21 -12.66 -22.31 -0.39
CA ASN A 21 -13.72 -23.11 0.26
C ASN A 21 -13.16 -24.11 1.28
N ASN A 22 -11.83 -24.24 1.39
CA ASN A 22 -11.18 -25.16 2.31
C ASN A 22 -10.88 -24.47 3.65
N ARG A 23 -11.46 -24.99 4.74
CA ARG A 23 -11.30 -24.44 6.10
C ARG A 23 -9.85 -24.42 6.58
N LEU A 24 -9.04 -25.42 6.23
CA LEU A 24 -7.62 -25.47 6.59
C LEU A 24 -6.85 -24.38 5.84
N ALA A 25 -7.11 -24.22 4.55
CA ALA A 25 -6.47 -23.16 3.75
C ALA A 25 -6.87 -21.76 4.22
N LYS A 26 -8.15 -21.55 4.59
CA LYS A 26 -8.62 -20.32 5.24
C LYS A 26 -7.92 -20.06 6.58
N HIS A 27 -7.72 -21.10 7.39
CA HIS A 27 -6.97 -20.97 8.64
C HIS A 27 -5.51 -20.55 8.40
N PHE A 28 -4.83 -21.12 7.41
CA PHE A 28 -3.48 -20.67 7.03
C PHE A 28 -3.46 -19.23 6.50
N ALA A 29 -4.43 -18.84 5.68
CA ALA A 29 -4.54 -17.47 5.14
C ALA A 29 -4.85 -16.43 6.22
N SER A 30 -5.63 -16.80 7.26
CA SER A 30 -6.01 -15.91 8.36
C SER A 30 -4.82 -15.35 9.16
N ARG A 31 -3.64 -15.99 9.06
CA ARG A 31 -2.39 -15.48 9.62
C ARG A 31 -1.89 -14.21 8.92
N PHE A 32 -2.28 -14.01 7.65
CA PHE A 32 -1.79 -12.92 6.80
C PHE A 32 -2.91 -11.99 6.31
N VAL A 33 -4.17 -12.43 6.36
CA VAL A 33 -5.35 -11.67 5.93
C VAL A 33 -6.33 -11.58 7.08
N ALA A 34 -6.69 -10.37 7.48
CA ALA A 34 -7.58 -10.14 8.62
C ALA A 34 -9.00 -10.68 8.42
N GLY A 35 -9.48 -10.71 7.18
CA GLY A 35 -10.77 -11.27 6.79
C GLY A 35 -11.22 -10.79 5.42
N GLU A 36 -12.50 -10.99 5.12
CA GLU A 36 -13.10 -10.63 3.82
C GLU A 36 -13.97 -9.37 3.93
N THR A 37 -14.21 -8.87 5.15
CA THR A 37 -15.05 -7.70 5.41
C THR A 37 -14.31 -6.61 6.19
N VAL A 38 -14.85 -5.39 6.15
CA VAL A 38 -14.37 -4.29 6.99
C VAL A 38 -14.45 -4.67 8.48
N ASP A 39 -15.53 -5.34 8.90
CA ASP A 39 -15.74 -5.70 10.31
C ASP A 39 -14.67 -6.68 10.81
N ASP A 40 -14.27 -7.64 9.97
CA ASP A 40 -13.16 -8.55 10.30
C ASP A 40 -11.85 -7.78 10.52
N ALA A 41 -11.53 -6.85 9.61
CA ALA A 41 -10.34 -6.02 9.70
C ALA A 41 -10.32 -5.15 10.97
N LEU A 42 -11.47 -4.56 11.35
CA LEU A 42 -11.59 -3.79 12.58
C LEU A 42 -11.49 -4.66 13.84
N SER A 43 -11.98 -5.90 13.79
CA SER A 43 -11.82 -6.85 14.91
C SER A 43 -10.34 -7.12 15.17
N VAL A 44 -9.58 -7.46 14.11
CA VAL A 44 -8.14 -7.70 14.22
C VAL A 44 -7.39 -6.42 14.65
N ALA A 45 -7.76 -5.26 14.10
CA ALA A 45 -7.17 -3.99 14.53
C ALA A 45 -7.41 -3.69 16.02
N ARG A 46 -8.61 -4.01 16.54
CA ARG A 46 -8.94 -3.87 17.96
C ARG A 46 -8.07 -4.78 18.83
N GLU A 47 -7.87 -6.03 18.42
CA GLU A 47 -6.99 -6.97 19.13
C GLU A 47 -5.53 -6.52 19.14
N LEU A 48 -5.04 -5.93 18.04
CA LEU A 48 -3.70 -5.35 17.96
C LEU A 48 -3.58 -4.11 18.86
N ASN A 49 -4.55 -3.20 18.81
CA ASN A 49 -4.57 -2.00 19.64
C ASN A 49 -4.62 -2.34 21.14
N ALA A 50 -5.37 -3.37 21.53
CA ALA A 50 -5.39 -3.87 22.91
C ALA A 50 -4.02 -4.40 23.39
N LYS A 51 -3.13 -4.74 22.46
CA LYS A 51 -1.74 -5.15 22.72
C LYS A 51 -0.73 -4.00 22.57
N GLY A 52 -1.19 -2.76 22.37
CA GLY A 52 -0.34 -1.60 22.15
C GLY A 52 0.25 -1.51 20.74
N ILE A 53 -0.27 -2.27 19.77
CA ILE A 53 0.19 -2.30 18.38
C ILE A 53 -0.79 -1.50 17.52
N THR A 54 -0.31 -0.48 16.80
CA THR A 54 -1.10 0.27 15.81
C THR A 54 -1.26 -0.53 14.52
N ALA A 55 -2.36 -0.34 13.80
CA ALA A 55 -2.63 -1.04 12.54
C ALA A 55 -2.50 -0.14 11.29
N SER A 56 -2.20 -0.76 10.16
CA SER A 56 -2.28 -0.17 8.83
C SER A 56 -3.11 -1.12 7.97
N LEU A 57 -4.33 -0.72 7.63
CA LEU A 57 -5.28 -1.56 6.89
C LEU A 57 -5.10 -1.36 5.38
N ASP A 58 -5.00 -2.46 4.64
CA ASP A 58 -4.87 -2.49 3.18
C ASP A 58 -6.06 -3.25 2.61
N LEU A 59 -6.83 -2.62 1.72
CA LEU A 59 -7.91 -3.31 1.01
C LEU A 59 -7.30 -4.11 -0.13
N LEU A 60 -7.38 -5.43 -0.03
CA LEU A 60 -6.91 -6.33 -1.08
C LEU A 60 -7.86 -6.26 -2.27
N GLY A 61 -7.37 -5.76 -3.41
CA GLY A 61 -8.08 -5.69 -4.68
C GLY A 61 -7.10 -5.71 -5.85
N GLU A 62 -7.58 -6.15 -7.01
CA GLU A 62 -6.83 -6.13 -8.27
C GLU A 62 -6.80 -4.71 -8.87
N SER A 63 -5.90 -4.47 -9.84
CA SER A 63 -5.84 -3.21 -10.59
C SER A 63 -7.21 -2.89 -11.18
N VAL A 64 -7.71 -1.67 -10.93
CA VAL A 64 -8.98 -1.22 -11.49
C VAL A 64 -8.81 -0.88 -12.97
N THR A 65 -9.82 -1.19 -13.77
CA THR A 65 -9.78 -1.00 -15.23
C THR A 65 -10.82 0.01 -15.72
N THR A 66 -11.73 0.43 -14.83
CA THR A 66 -12.78 1.41 -15.15
C THR A 66 -12.85 2.51 -14.10
N GLU A 67 -13.30 3.71 -14.50
CA GLU A 67 -13.54 4.81 -13.57
C GLU A 67 -14.51 4.43 -12.45
N LYS A 68 -15.53 3.63 -12.78
CA LYS A 68 -16.50 3.14 -11.80
C LYS A 68 -15.83 2.31 -10.70
N GLU A 69 -14.89 1.43 -11.07
CA GLU A 69 -14.13 0.63 -10.10
C GLU A 69 -13.20 1.49 -9.24
N ALA A 70 -12.52 2.48 -9.83
CA ALA A 70 -11.70 3.43 -9.07
C ALA A 70 -12.53 4.20 -8.02
N ARG A 71 -13.72 4.67 -8.39
CA ARG A 71 -14.65 5.34 -7.48
C ARG A 71 -15.23 4.38 -6.43
N ALA A 72 -15.46 3.11 -6.77
CA ALA A 72 -15.86 2.12 -5.77
C ALA A 72 -14.75 1.85 -4.76
N ALA A 73 -13.48 1.78 -5.21
CA ALA A 73 -12.33 1.62 -4.33
C ALA A 73 -12.16 2.83 -3.39
N ARG A 74 -12.32 4.06 -3.93
CA ARG A 74 -12.42 5.30 -3.14
C ARG A 74 -13.45 5.18 -2.01
N ASP A 75 -14.68 4.80 -2.35
CA ASP A 75 -15.80 4.74 -1.41
C ASP A 75 -15.54 3.68 -0.32
N ALA A 76 -14.88 2.58 -0.67
CA ALA A 76 -14.44 1.56 0.28
C ALA A 76 -13.40 2.11 1.27
N TYR A 77 -12.41 2.87 0.81
CA TYR A 77 -11.42 3.52 1.70
C TYR A 77 -12.04 4.60 2.59
N ILE A 78 -12.97 5.40 2.05
CA ILE A 78 -13.72 6.38 2.85
C ILE A 78 -14.52 5.67 3.93
N THR A 79 -15.24 4.60 3.58
CA THR A 79 -15.98 3.79 4.56
C THR A 79 -15.04 3.21 5.61
N LEU A 80 -13.88 2.70 5.21
CA LEU A 80 -12.91 2.15 6.16
C LEU A 80 -12.41 3.21 7.16
N LEU A 81 -12.07 4.41 6.67
CA LEU A 81 -11.68 5.53 7.53
C LEU A 81 -12.79 5.92 8.50
N ASP A 82 -14.05 5.97 8.04
CA ASP A 82 -15.21 6.25 8.89
C ASP A 82 -15.34 5.22 10.01
N ARG A 83 -15.21 3.94 9.67
CA ARG A 83 -15.37 2.85 10.62
C ARG A 83 -14.20 2.77 11.61
N ILE A 84 -12.97 3.07 11.18
CA ILE A 84 -11.81 3.23 12.09
C ILE A 84 -12.11 4.32 13.11
N GLN A 85 -12.55 5.49 12.65
CA GLN A 85 -12.84 6.64 13.51
C GLN A 85 -13.98 6.34 14.49
N GLN A 86 -15.09 5.78 14.01
CA GLN A 86 -16.25 5.42 14.84
C GLN A 86 -15.89 4.40 15.92
N ALA A 87 -14.99 3.46 15.61
CA ALA A 87 -14.53 2.46 16.55
C ALA A 87 -13.41 2.96 17.49
N GLY A 88 -12.91 4.19 17.31
CA GLY A 88 -11.82 4.76 18.11
C GLY A 88 -10.50 4.00 17.97
N LEU A 89 -10.24 3.39 16.81
CA LEU A 89 -9.09 2.53 16.61
C LEU A 89 -7.84 3.33 16.20
N GLN A 90 -6.69 2.91 16.72
CA GLN A 90 -5.37 3.38 16.32
C GLN A 90 -4.94 2.66 15.05
N ALA A 91 -5.52 3.09 13.93
CA ALA A 91 -5.29 2.53 12.61
C ALA A 91 -5.22 3.61 11.53
N ASN A 92 -4.45 3.34 10.48
CA ASN A 92 -4.40 4.10 9.24
C ASN A 92 -4.65 3.18 8.04
N VAL A 93 -4.65 3.73 6.82
CA VAL A 93 -4.83 2.95 5.59
C VAL A 93 -3.61 3.03 4.68
N SER A 94 -3.34 1.97 3.93
CA SER A 94 -2.38 1.96 2.81
C SER A 94 -3.14 1.77 1.51
N VAL A 95 -2.75 2.51 0.46
CA VAL A 95 -3.45 2.59 -0.83
C VAL A 95 -2.44 2.43 -1.96
N LYS A 96 -2.80 1.65 -2.98
CA LYS A 96 -2.07 1.53 -4.25
C LYS A 96 -2.72 2.46 -5.27
N LEU A 97 -1.94 3.25 -6.00
CA LEU A 97 -2.50 4.25 -6.91
C LEU A 97 -3.12 3.60 -8.16
N THR A 98 -2.63 2.43 -8.59
CA THR A 98 -3.29 1.67 -9.67
C THR A 98 -4.73 1.32 -9.33
N ALA A 99 -5.03 0.97 -8.08
CA ALA A 99 -6.40 0.74 -7.60
C ALA A 99 -7.25 2.03 -7.55
N MET A 100 -6.62 3.20 -7.59
CA MET A 100 -7.27 4.51 -7.61
C MET A 100 -7.42 5.08 -9.02
N GLY A 101 -7.10 4.30 -10.07
CA GLY A 101 -7.25 4.70 -11.45
C GLY A 101 -5.99 5.28 -12.10
N LEU A 102 -4.81 5.08 -11.52
CA LEU A 102 -3.54 5.56 -12.10
C LEU A 102 -3.33 5.09 -13.55
N ASP A 103 -3.65 3.83 -13.85
CA ASP A 103 -3.52 3.26 -15.20
C ASP A 103 -4.64 3.72 -16.17
N ILE A 104 -5.66 4.41 -15.66
CA ILE A 104 -6.81 4.88 -16.45
C ILE A 104 -6.60 6.34 -16.84
N ASP A 105 -6.48 7.21 -15.84
CA ASP A 105 -6.32 8.65 -16.01
C ASP A 105 -5.73 9.26 -14.73
N HIS A 106 -4.66 10.05 -14.87
CA HIS A 106 -3.97 10.63 -13.73
C HIS A 106 -4.81 11.67 -12.98
N GLU A 107 -5.67 12.43 -13.68
CA GLU A 107 -6.56 13.40 -13.05
C GLU A 107 -7.68 12.69 -12.28
N LEU A 108 -8.21 11.59 -12.81
CA LEU A 108 -9.11 10.71 -12.06
C LEU A 108 -8.44 10.19 -10.79
N CYS A 109 -7.21 9.66 -10.90
CA CYS A 109 -6.46 9.16 -9.76
C CYS A 109 -6.26 10.23 -8.68
N VAL A 110 -5.91 11.46 -9.09
CA VAL A 110 -5.75 12.59 -8.17
C VAL A 110 -7.09 12.95 -7.52
N ALA A 111 -8.17 13.08 -8.28
CA ALA A 111 -9.48 13.43 -7.75
C ALA A 111 -9.98 12.38 -6.73
N VAL A 112 -9.86 11.10 -7.07
CA VAL A 112 -10.19 9.99 -6.16
C VAL A 112 -9.34 10.04 -4.88
N MET A 113 -8.03 10.25 -5.02
CA MET A 113 -7.14 10.34 -3.85
C MET A 113 -7.44 11.56 -2.97
N GLN A 114 -7.79 12.71 -3.56
CA GLN A 114 -8.15 13.91 -2.81
C GLN A 114 -9.42 13.70 -1.97
N ASP A 115 -10.40 12.94 -2.47
CA ASP A 115 -11.59 12.57 -1.68
C ASP A 115 -11.20 11.72 -0.46
N VAL A 116 -10.32 10.71 -0.62
CA VAL A 116 -9.84 9.86 0.48
C VAL A 116 -9.01 10.67 1.48
N LEU A 117 -8.11 11.52 0.99
CA LEU A 117 -7.25 12.36 1.83
C LEU A 117 -8.04 13.43 2.58
N GLY A 118 -9.08 14.00 1.95
CA GLY A 118 -10.02 14.91 2.60
C GLY A 118 -10.73 14.22 3.77
N ARG A 119 -11.11 12.94 3.61
CA ARG A 119 -11.66 12.16 4.72
C ARG A 119 -10.62 11.91 5.82
N ALA A 120 -9.40 11.51 5.46
CA ALA A 120 -8.33 11.27 6.42
C ALA A 120 -8.00 12.54 7.23
N GLN A 121 -7.93 13.70 6.57
CA GLN A 121 -7.68 14.99 7.22
C GLN A 121 -8.77 15.36 8.23
N LYS A 122 -10.04 15.11 7.92
CA LYS A 122 -11.16 15.34 8.85
C LYS A 122 -11.03 14.58 10.18
N TYR A 123 -10.36 13.43 10.16
CA TYR A 123 -10.20 12.56 11.33
C TYR A 123 -8.79 12.58 11.93
N ASP A 124 -7.92 13.48 11.46
CA ASP A 124 -6.48 13.45 11.79
C ASP A 124 -5.84 12.06 11.56
N SER A 125 -6.34 11.36 10.53
CA SER A 125 -5.84 10.05 10.12
C SER A 125 -4.76 10.18 9.05
N PHE A 126 -4.20 9.04 8.65
CA PHE A 126 -3.10 8.97 7.71
C PHE A 126 -3.37 7.98 6.58
N VAL A 127 -2.86 8.28 5.40
CA VAL A 127 -2.88 7.44 4.21
C VAL A 127 -1.45 7.23 3.72
N ARG A 128 -1.03 5.96 3.66
CA ARG A 128 0.23 5.58 3.03
C ARG A 128 0.00 5.28 1.55
N LEU A 129 0.74 5.93 0.66
CA LEU A 129 0.81 5.53 -0.74
C LEU A 129 1.82 4.39 -0.86
N ASP A 130 1.31 3.18 -1.08
CA ASP A 130 2.15 2.01 -1.31
C ASP A 130 2.87 2.15 -2.64
N MET A 131 4.15 1.77 -2.63
CA MET A 131 4.97 1.81 -3.82
C MET A 131 4.84 0.49 -4.57
N GLU A 132 4.40 0.59 -5.81
CA GLU A 132 4.20 -0.54 -6.71
C GLU A 132 5.52 -0.89 -7.43
N SER A 133 5.47 -1.51 -8.61
CA SER A 133 6.70 -1.84 -9.36
C SER A 133 7.46 -0.59 -9.78
N SER A 134 8.72 -0.75 -10.21
CA SER A 134 9.57 0.36 -10.62
C SER A 134 8.99 1.19 -11.77
N ALA A 135 8.09 0.61 -12.56
CA ALA A 135 7.37 1.30 -13.64
C ALA A 135 6.48 2.44 -13.09
N TYR A 136 5.98 2.32 -11.86
CA TYR A 136 5.09 3.29 -11.24
C TYR A 136 5.82 4.28 -10.34
N THR A 137 7.04 3.98 -9.90
CA THR A 137 7.75 4.79 -8.89
C THR A 137 7.83 6.27 -9.26
N ASN A 138 8.18 6.58 -10.50
CA ASN A 138 8.33 7.96 -10.91
C ASN A 138 7.01 8.73 -10.89
N ILE A 139 5.94 8.12 -11.42
CA ILE A 139 4.63 8.78 -11.50
C ILE A 139 3.99 8.90 -10.10
N THR A 140 4.15 7.89 -9.25
CA THR A 140 3.68 7.94 -7.85
C THR A 140 4.32 9.09 -7.08
N LEU A 141 5.65 9.22 -7.14
CA LEU A 141 6.36 10.31 -6.44
C LEU A 141 5.98 11.68 -7.02
N LYS A 142 5.84 11.80 -8.34
CA LYS A 142 5.43 13.04 -8.99
C LYS A 142 4.02 13.48 -8.57
N LEU A 143 3.04 12.57 -8.62
CA LEU A 143 1.67 12.90 -8.19
C LEU A 143 1.61 13.21 -6.69
N PHE A 144 2.37 12.48 -5.87
CA PHE A 144 2.50 12.78 -4.45
C PHE A 144 2.99 14.21 -4.23
N GLU A 145 4.13 14.59 -4.82
CA GLU A 145 4.76 15.89 -4.59
C GLU A 145 3.95 17.05 -5.17
N ASP A 146 3.48 16.91 -6.41
CA ASP A 146 2.88 18.02 -7.15
C ASP A 146 1.40 18.23 -6.79
N ARG A 147 0.67 17.15 -6.44
CA ARG A 147 -0.80 17.15 -6.44
C ARG A 147 -1.45 16.79 -5.12
N LEU A 148 -0.76 16.03 -4.26
CA LEU A 148 -1.35 15.52 -3.00
C LEU A 148 -0.68 16.16 -1.77
N TYR A 149 0.64 16.03 -1.64
CA TYR A 149 1.39 16.47 -0.47
C TYR A 149 1.20 17.95 -0.10
N PRO A 150 1.13 18.92 -1.03
CA PRO A 150 1.00 20.34 -0.68
C PRO A 150 -0.22 20.66 0.19
N ALA A 151 -1.35 19.98 -0.04
CA ALA A 151 -2.60 20.18 0.68
C ALA A 151 -2.79 19.25 1.89
N TYR A 152 -2.06 18.12 1.94
CA TYR A 152 -2.29 17.04 2.91
C TYR A 152 -1.03 16.61 3.69
N LYS A 153 -0.09 17.52 3.93
CA LYS A 153 1.25 17.23 4.51
C LYS A 153 1.24 16.30 5.73
N ALA A 154 0.26 16.42 6.63
CA ALA A 154 0.15 15.59 7.82
C ALA A 154 -0.48 14.21 7.57
N ASN A 155 -1.25 14.08 6.49
CA ASN A 155 -2.17 12.97 6.25
C ASN A 155 -1.71 12.02 5.14
N VAL A 156 -0.64 12.34 4.39
CA VAL A 156 -0.13 11.47 3.32
C VAL A 156 1.39 11.28 3.38
N GLY A 157 1.85 10.10 2.97
CA GLY A 157 3.26 9.81 2.78
C GLY A 157 3.49 8.62 1.87
N VAL A 158 4.73 8.38 1.47
CA VAL A 158 5.08 7.39 0.42
C VAL A 158 5.83 6.18 0.99
N VAL A 159 5.87 5.10 0.21
CA VAL A 159 6.80 3.98 0.43
C VAL A 159 8.01 4.14 -0.49
N LEU A 160 9.21 3.81 -0.01
CA LEU A 160 10.42 3.71 -0.82
C LEU A 160 11.04 2.31 -0.70
N GLN A 161 11.62 1.80 -1.79
CA GLN A 161 12.02 0.39 -1.94
C GLN A 161 13.54 0.26 -2.07
N SER A 162 14.24 -0.20 -1.03
CA SER A 162 15.72 -0.25 -1.02
C SER A 162 16.34 -1.16 -2.09
N SER A 163 15.56 -2.00 -2.77
CA SER A 163 16.03 -2.78 -3.92
C SER A 163 16.34 -1.95 -5.16
N LEU A 164 15.79 -0.73 -5.30
CA LEU A 164 16.00 0.09 -6.49
C LEU A 164 17.25 0.97 -6.36
N TYR A 165 18.00 1.13 -7.45
CA TYR A 165 19.20 1.98 -7.46
C TYR A 165 18.88 3.45 -7.15
N ARG A 166 17.70 3.93 -7.56
CA ARG A 166 17.26 5.33 -7.37
C ARG A 166 16.94 5.69 -5.93
N THR A 167 16.67 4.71 -5.07
CA THR A 167 15.97 4.95 -3.80
C THR A 167 16.73 5.83 -2.81
N PHE A 168 18.07 5.80 -2.80
CA PHE A 168 18.81 6.67 -1.89
C PHE A 168 18.59 8.16 -2.22
N ALA A 169 18.58 8.53 -3.51
CA ALA A 169 18.29 9.90 -3.92
C ALA A 169 16.83 10.29 -3.64
N ASP A 170 15.88 9.36 -3.83
CA ASP A 170 14.47 9.59 -3.48
C ASP A 170 14.32 9.81 -1.96
N VAL A 171 15.09 9.12 -1.11
CA VAL A 171 15.12 9.31 0.35
C VAL A 171 15.61 10.72 0.70
N GLU A 172 16.74 11.16 0.14
CA GLU A 172 17.28 12.51 0.36
C GLU A 172 16.24 13.57 -0.01
N HIS A 173 15.55 13.38 -1.13
CA HIS A 173 14.49 14.28 -1.58
C HIS A 173 13.27 14.29 -0.65
N MET A 174 12.79 13.12 -0.21
CA MET A 174 11.66 13.04 0.73
C MET A 174 12.00 13.66 2.09
N ASN A 175 13.24 13.55 2.55
CA ASN A 175 13.73 14.21 3.76
C ASN A 175 13.73 15.73 3.63
N ALA A 176 14.19 16.27 2.50
CA ALA A 176 14.14 17.70 2.21
C ALA A 176 12.70 18.22 2.24
N LEU A 177 11.73 17.43 1.74
CA LEU A 177 10.30 17.74 1.81
C LEU A 177 9.68 17.54 3.20
N ARG A 178 10.41 16.90 4.13
CA ARG A 178 9.91 16.42 5.44
C ARG A 178 8.71 15.47 5.31
N ALA A 179 8.66 14.73 4.22
CA ALA A 179 7.58 13.78 3.96
C ALA A 179 7.73 12.55 4.85
N ARG A 180 6.60 12.00 5.33
CA ARG A 180 6.63 10.72 6.05
C ARG A 180 6.95 9.60 5.07
N VAL A 181 7.98 8.80 5.33
CA VAL A 181 8.38 7.65 4.49
C VAL A 181 8.20 6.33 5.22
N ARG A 182 7.79 5.28 4.51
CA ARG A 182 7.94 3.88 4.94
C ARG A 182 9.00 3.24 4.04
N LEU A 183 10.11 2.80 4.62
CA LEU A 183 11.15 2.10 3.88
C LEU A 183 10.91 0.58 3.89
N CYS A 184 10.86 -0.03 2.72
CA CYS A 184 10.78 -1.48 2.55
C CYS A 184 11.91 -1.98 1.64
N LYS A 185 12.12 -3.30 1.56
CA LYS A 185 13.11 -3.87 0.64
C LYS A 185 12.64 -3.90 -0.81
N GLY A 186 11.34 -3.96 -1.04
CA GLY A 186 10.74 -4.20 -2.37
C GLY A 186 10.14 -5.60 -2.47
N ALA A 187 8.95 -5.70 -3.08
CA ALA A 187 8.20 -6.95 -3.23
C ALA A 187 8.12 -7.46 -4.69
N TYR A 188 8.43 -6.57 -5.65
CA TYR A 188 8.33 -6.85 -7.08
C TYR A 188 9.59 -7.51 -7.61
N LYS A 189 9.43 -8.28 -8.69
CA LYS A 189 10.56 -8.90 -9.39
C LYS A 189 11.05 -7.94 -10.47
N GLU A 190 12.06 -7.16 -10.14
CA GLU A 190 12.61 -6.14 -11.02
C GLU A 190 13.82 -6.63 -11.83
N PRO A 191 14.06 -6.07 -13.03
CA PRO A 191 15.26 -6.38 -13.80
C PRO A 191 16.50 -5.75 -13.16
N ALA A 192 17.66 -6.38 -13.41
CA ALA A 192 18.97 -5.92 -12.92
C ALA A 192 19.37 -4.51 -13.40
N THR A 193 18.69 -4.00 -14.43
CA THR A 193 18.87 -2.65 -14.98
C THR A 193 18.34 -1.55 -14.06
N VAL A 194 17.43 -1.87 -13.14
CA VAL A 194 16.81 -0.88 -12.24
C VAL A 194 16.95 -1.24 -10.76
N ALA A 195 17.24 -2.51 -10.46
CA ALA A 195 17.29 -3.02 -9.10
C ALA A 195 18.53 -3.88 -8.84
N TYR A 196 19.01 -3.84 -7.59
CA TYR A 196 20.09 -4.69 -7.09
C TYR A 196 19.72 -6.17 -7.22
N PRO A 197 20.50 -6.98 -7.97
CA PRO A 197 20.23 -8.41 -8.09
C PRO A 197 20.57 -9.19 -6.82
N ALA A 198 21.60 -8.75 -6.09
CA ALA A 198 22.07 -9.43 -4.89
C ALA A 198 21.34 -8.91 -3.65
N LYS A 199 20.83 -9.83 -2.83
CA LYS A 199 20.15 -9.51 -1.57
C LYS A 199 21.05 -8.71 -0.60
N SER A 200 22.35 -8.96 -0.60
CA SER A 200 23.32 -8.21 0.22
C SER A 200 23.28 -6.71 -0.08
N ASP A 201 23.16 -6.36 -1.35
CA ASP A 201 23.17 -4.96 -1.79
C ASP A 201 21.84 -4.27 -1.44
N VAL A 202 20.71 -5.00 -1.56
CA VAL A 202 19.39 -4.55 -1.08
C VAL A 202 19.41 -4.27 0.42
N ASP A 203 20.04 -5.17 1.20
CA ASP A 203 20.15 -5.06 2.65
C ASP A 203 21.07 -3.90 3.05
N ALA A 204 22.21 -3.74 2.38
CA ALA A 204 23.14 -2.62 2.60
C ALA A 204 22.48 -1.28 2.26
N ASN A 205 21.77 -1.20 1.13
CA ASN A 205 21.05 0.01 0.74
C ASN A 205 19.87 0.31 1.69
N TYR A 206 19.21 -0.72 2.25
CA TYR A 206 18.18 -0.54 3.27
C TYR A 206 18.75 0.17 4.50
N VAL A 207 19.88 -0.32 5.04
CA VAL A 207 20.54 0.29 6.20
C VAL A 207 21.00 1.71 5.88
N LYS A 208 21.58 1.93 4.69
CA LYS A 208 22.00 3.27 4.25
C LYS A 208 20.82 4.25 4.21
N CYS A 209 19.71 3.86 3.58
CA CYS A 209 18.50 4.68 3.51
C CYS A 209 17.86 4.91 4.88
N MET A 210 17.88 3.91 5.76
CA MET A 210 17.35 4.01 7.12
C MET A 210 18.13 4.99 7.98
N HIS A 211 19.46 5.12 7.80
CA HIS A 211 20.25 6.11 8.54
C HIS A 211 20.04 7.54 8.06
N GLU A 212 19.61 7.71 6.81
CA GLU A 212 19.32 9.02 6.24
C GLU A 212 17.94 9.52 6.69
N LEU A 213 16.92 8.67 6.74
CA LEU A 213 15.55 8.96 7.23
C LEU A 213 15.48 9.24 8.74
#